data_AF-A0A6M5IWJ7-F1
#
_entry.id   AF-A0A6M5IWJ7-F1
#
_cell.length_a   1.000
_cell.length_b   1.000
_cell.length_c   1.000
_cell.angle_alpha   90.00
_cell.angle_beta   90.00
_cell.angle_gamma   90.00
#
_symmetry.space_group_name_H-M   'P 1'
#
loop_
_entity.id
_entity.type
_entity.pdbx_description
1 polymer ?
#
loop_
_entity_poly.entity_id
_entity_poly.type
_entity_poly.pdbx_seq_one_letter_code
_entity_poly.pdbx_strand_id
1 'polypeptide(L)'
;MSATPATPATPAGPATPVIVDRAPWWSPVWRLAQPMSWLLVPLTVAGVIALLWYRMPTFAADPVVAIAAALAQVVLGGLLFLLLRAVDPLRSLGRPRILLVTAVAWGGGLCVFLSGFLNEQIDAVGAKLGLSSGLILSAPLVEEGVKLLGVLALIGVGRRWLRDPIDGLVLGVAVGIGFLTVENVTYALNASISAVAAEVPVWEAVTESLVVRGALGVGSHSLYAGIAGFGLAALVIAHERGRTGRGVLVFLASLVTVLAAHLLWDAEWGLASPANVIPPAIIAAGLVVIAAVLLARARHRVREQGLVPEKPRARARAGASVSE
;
A
#
# COMPACT_ATOMS: atom_id res chain seq x y z
N MET A 1 -12.15 44.18 -54.70
CA MET A 1 -11.92 43.09 -53.73
C MET A 1 -11.60 43.73 -52.38
N SER A 2 -12.62 43.89 -51.55
CA SER A 2 -12.54 44.52 -50.22
C SER A 2 -12.21 43.45 -49.18
N ALA A 3 -11.10 43.62 -48.46
CA ALA A 3 -10.68 42.72 -47.39
C ALA A 3 -11.50 42.99 -46.11
N THR A 4 -12.08 41.93 -45.55
CA THR A 4 -12.82 41.96 -44.28
C THR A 4 -11.83 42.10 -43.10
N PRO A 5 -12.08 42.95 -42.08
CA PRO A 5 -11.21 43.03 -40.92
C PRO A 5 -11.39 41.80 -40.03
N ALA A 6 -10.28 41.23 -39.55
CA ALA A 6 -10.31 40.14 -38.58
C ALA A 6 -10.68 40.67 -37.18
N THR A 7 -11.65 40.02 -36.54
CA THR A 7 -12.10 40.30 -35.17
C THR A 7 -11.00 39.96 -34.16
N PRO A 8 -10.75 40.79 -33.13
CA PRO A 8 -9.76 40.46 -32.09
C PRO A 8 -10.24 39.26 -31.27
N ALA A 9 -9.34 38.31 -31.01
CA ALA A 9 -9.61 37.20 -30.10
C ALA A 9 -9.74 37.71 -28.66
N THR A 10 -10.86 37.41 -28.01
CA THR A 10 -11.11 37.70 -26.59
C THR A 10 -10.06 37.01 -25.71
N PRO A 11 -9.44 37.70 -24.73
CA PRO A 11 -8.51 37.06 -23.81
C PRO A 11 -9.25 36.00 -22.98
N ALA A 12 -8.66 34.81 -22.89
CA ALA A 12 -9.18 33.72 -22.06
C ALA A 12 -9.29 34.20 -20.60
N GLY A 13 -10.51 34.16 -20.05
CA GLY A 13 -10.75 34.48 -18.64
C GLY A 13 -9.96 33.56 -17.70
N PRO A 14 -9.77 33.96 -16.43
CA PRO A 14 -9.04 33.16 -15.46
C PRO A 14 -9.65 31.76 -15.35
N ALA A 15 -8.81 30.73 -15.49
CA ALA A 15 -9.23 29.34 -15.38
C ALA A 15 -9.93 29.13 -14.03
N THR A 16 -11.19 28.69 -14.07
CA THR A 16 -11.97 28.37 -12.88
C THR A 16 -11.18 27.36 -12.04
N PRO A 17 -10.93 27.63 -10.74
CA PRO A 17 -10.20 26.69 -9.91
C PRO A 17 -10.95 25.36 -9.91
N VAL A 18 -10.25 24.27 -10.23
CA VAL A 18 -10.80 22.92 -10.11
C VAL A 18 -11.07 22.69 -8.64
N ILE A 19 -12.32 22.87 -8.23
CA ILE A 19 -12.79 22.45 -6.92
C ILE A 19 -12.64 20.94 -6.90
N VAL A 20 -11.62 20.44 -6.21
CA VAL A 20 -11.52 19.02 -5.88
C VAL A 20 -12.74 18.74 -5.02
N ASP A 21 -13.77 18.15 -5.62
CA ASP A 21 -15.01 17.80 -4.93
C ASP A 21 -14.64 16.84 -3.78
N ARG A 22 -14.56 17.41 -2.57
CA ARG A 22 -14.20 16.67 -1.36
C ARG A 22 -15.43 15.87 -1.00
N ALA A 23 -15.55 14.65 -1.55
CA ALA A 23 -16.53 13.69 -1.07
C ALA A 23 -16.44 13.66 0.47
N PRO A 24 -17.57 13.79 1.19
CA PRO A 24 -17.58 13.74 2.66
C PRO A 24 -16.79 12.52 3.15
N TRP A 25 -16.14 12.59 4.31
CA TRP A 25 -15.37 11.46 4.84
C TRP A 25 -16.20 10.18 4.98
N TRP A 26 -17.53 10.33 5.11
CA TRP A 26 -18.57 9.31 5.19
C TRP A 26 -19.41 9.13 3.91
N SER A 27 -19.09 9.81 2.79
CA SER A 27 -19.85 9.69 1.52
C SER A 27 -20.24 8.24 1.32
N PRO A 28 -21.48 7.87 0.97
CA PRO A 28 -21.92 6.48 0.95
C PRO A 28 -21.16 5.71 -0.13
N VAL A 29 -19.97 5.25 0.22
CA VAL A 29 -19.11 4.35 -0.55
C VAL A 29 -19.77 2.99 -0.59
N TRP A 30 -20.34 2.62 0.55
CA TRP A 30 -21.11 1.43 0.80
C TRP A 30 -22.56 1.68 0.37
N ARG A 31 -22.79 1.75 -0.94
CA ARG A 31 -24.17 1.65 -1.41
C ARG A 31 -24.60 0.21 -1.18
N LEU A 32 -25.68 -0.01 -0.44
CA LEU A 32 -26.34 -1.32 -0.27
C LEU A 32 -26.65 -2.00 -1.63
N ALA A 33 -26.65 -1.24 -2.73
CA ALA A 33 -26.81 -1.75 -4.09
C ALA A 33 -25.52 -2.34 -4.71
N GLN A 34 -24.34 -2.26 -4.07
CA GLN A 34 -23.09 -2.82 -4.60
C GLN A 34 -22.80 -4.19 -3.97
N PRO A 35 -22.82 -5.30 -4.73
CA PRO A 35 -22.56 -6.65 -4.22
C PRO A 35 -21.22 -6.76 -3.48
N MET A 36 -20.19 -6.07 -3.96
CA MET A 36 -18.85 -6.12 -3.39
C MET A 36 -18.77 -5.54 -1.97
N SER A 37 -19.63 -4.58 -1.61
CA SER A 37 -19.66 -4.03 -0.25
C SER A 37 -20.20 -5.00 0.80
N TRP A 38 -21.10 -5.90 0.39
CA TRP A 38 -21.64 -6.97 1.24
C TRP A 38 -20.63 -8.07 1.54
N LEU A 39 -19.58 -8.17 0.74
CA LEU A 39 -18.47 -9.08 1.00
C LEU A 39 -17.38 -8.36 1.78
N LEU A 40 -16.97 -7.17 1.34
CA LEU A 40 -15.79 -6.49 1.89
C LEU A 40 -15.94 -6.17 3.38
N VAL A 41 -17.03 -5.51 3.81
CA VAL A 41 -17.18 -5.08 5.21
C VAL A 41 -17.36 -6.28 6.15
N PRO A 42 -18.29 -7.23 5.91
CA PRO A 42 -18.47 -8.38 6.79
C PRO A 42 -17.23 -9.27 6.86
N LEU A 43 -16.54 -9.52 5.73
CA LEU A 43 -15.31 -10.31 5.74
C LEU A 43 -14.17 -9.59 6.49
N THR A 44 -14.07 -8.26 6.38
CA THR A 44 -13.09 -7.49 7.17
C THR A 44 -13.37 -7.64 8.67
N VAL A 45 -14.63 -7.47 9.08
CA VAL A 45 -15.03 -7.58 10.49
C VAL A 45 -14.82 -9.00 11.00
N ALA A 46 -15.27 -10.01 10.25
CA ALA A 46 -15.09 -11.41 10.58
C ALA A 46 -13.60 -11.78 10.67
N GLY A 47 -12.77 -11.26 9.77
CA GLY A 47 -11.32 -11.48 9.78
C GLY A 47 -10.64 -10.88 11.01
N VAL A 48 -11.03 -9.67 11.44
CA VAL A 48 -10.53 -9.07 12.69
C VAL A 48 -10.95 -9.91 13.90
N ILE A 49 -12.22 -10.32 13.98
CA ILE A 49 -12.71 -11.16 15.07
C ILE A 49 -11.97 -12.50 15.09
N ALA A 50 -11.83 -13.14 13.93
CA ALA A 50 -11.15 -14.41 13.78
C ALA A 50 -9.67 -14.29 14.16
N LEU A 51 -8.99 -13.21 13.78
CA LEU A 51 -7.61 -12.95 14.21
C LEU A 51 -7.50 -12.84 15.74
N LEU A 52 -8.34 -12.01 16.36
CA LEU A 52 -8.31 -11.79 17.80
C LEU A 52 -8.58 -13.08 18.56
N TRP A 53 -9.57 -13.86 18.10
CA TRP A 53 -9.88 -15.17 18.63
C TRP A 53 -8.70 -16.13 18.48
N TYR A 54 -8.15 -16.22 17.26
CA TYR A 54 -7.05 -17.12 16.90
C TYR A 54 -5.79 -16.86 17.72
N ARG A 55 -5.51 -15.58 18.04
CA ARG A 55 -4.30 -15.17 18.75
C ARG A 55 -4.50 -14.93 20.24
N MET A 56 -5.74 -15.02 20.74
CA MET A 56 -6.04 -14.82 22.16
C MET A 56 -5.13 -15.63 23.11
N PRO A 57 -4.82 -16.92 22.86
CA PRO A 57 -3.92 -17.67 23.72
C PRO A 57 -2.50 -17.06 23.78
N THR A 58 -1.98 -16.64 22.63
CA THR A 58 -0.67 -15.98 22.51
C THR A 58 -0.66 -14.63 23.24
N PHE A 59 -1.73 -13.84 23.11
CA PHE A 59 -1.90 -12.57 23.84
C PHE A 59 -1.98 -12.78 25.36
N ALA A 60 -2.63 -13.85 25.81
CA ALA A 60 -2.79 -14.16 27.22
C ALA A 60 -1.51 -14.69 27.89
N ALA A 61 -0.60 -15.28 27.10
CA ALA A 61 0.66 -15.81 27.60
C ALA A 61 1.63 -14.73 28.09
N ASP A 62 1.72 -13.60 27.37
CA ASP A 62 2.53 -12.43 27.77
C ASP A 62 1.84 -11.11 27.39
N PRO A 63 0.89 -10.62 28.20
CA PRO A 63 0.13 -9.42 27.90
C PRO A 63 0.98 -8.16 27.83
N VAL A 64 2.10 -8.10 28.57
CA VAL A 64 2.98 -6.93 28.60
C VAL A 64 3.72 -6.79 27.28
N VAL A 65 4.34 -7.87 26.80
CA VAL A 65 4.98 -7.89 25.48
C VAL A 65 3.95 -7.65 24.39
N ALA A 66 2.76 -8.23 24.50
CA ALA A 66 1.70 -8.03 23.51
C ALA A 66 1.32 -6.56 23.34
N ILE A 67 1.09 -5.86 24.46
CA ILE A 67 0.74 -4.44 24.46
C ILE A 67 1.92 -3.61 23.95
N ALA A 68 3.14 -3.88 24.41
CA ALA A 68 4.33 -3.14 23.98
C ALA A 68 4.58 -3.28 22.47
N ALA A 69 4.52 -4.51 21.95
CA ALA A 69 4.66 -4.79 20.52
C ALA A 69 3.54 -4.14 19.70
N ALA A 70 2.28 -4.22 20.16
CA ALA A 70 1.15 -3.57 19.52
C ALA A 70 1.34 -2.05 19.46
N LEU A 71 1.74 -1.41 20.56
CA LEU A 71 1.99 0.03 20.60
C LEU A 71 3.12 0.44 19.64
N ALA A 72 4.25 -0.27 19.68
CA ALA A 72 5.39 0.00 18.80
C ALA A 72 4.99 -0.09 17.32
N GLN A 73 4.26 -1.13 16.94
CA GLN A 73 3.83 -1.33 15.56
C GLN A 73 2.71 -0.37 15.14
N VAL A 74 1.78 -0.01 16.02
CA VAL A 74 0.76 1.02 15.74
C VAL A 74 1.43 2.37 15.47
N VAL A 75 2.48 2.72 16.20
CA VAL A 75 3.27 3.94 15.91
C VAL A 75 3.91 3.84 14.53
N LEU A 76 4.59 2.73 14.21
CA LEU A 76 5.22 2.53 12.90
C LEU A 76 4.20 2.57 11.75
N GLY A 77 3.12 1.80 11.85
CA GLY A 77 2.04 1.76 10.87
C GLY A 77 1.36 3.12 10.71
N GLY A 78 1.16 3.85 11.81
CA GLY A 78 0.68 5.22 11.82
C GLY A 78 1.61 6.17 11.05
N LEU A 79 2.92 6.09 11.29
CA LEU A 79 3.92 6.88 10.56
C LEU A 79 3.93 6.56 9.06
N LEU A 80 3.88 5.29 8.68
CA LEU A 80 3.79 4.86 7.28
C LEU A 80 2.49 5.34 6.62
N PHE A 81 1.38 5.30 7.35
CA PHE A 81 0.11 5.84 6.88
C PHE A 81 0.18 7.35 6.69
N LEU A 82 0.76 8.09 7.63
CA LEU A 82 0.98 9.53 7.51
C LEU A 82 1.92 9.87 6.34
N LEU A 83 2.97 9.08 6.12
CA LEU A 83 3.86 9.23 4.96
C LEU A 83 3.10 9.04 3.66
N LEU A 84 2.27 7.99 3.54
CA LEU A 84 1.39 7.76 2.39
C LEU A 84 0.48 8.97 2.13
N ARG A 85 -0.09 9.56 3.19
CA ARG A 85 -0.91 10.78 3.10
C ARG A 85 -0.10 11.99 2.62
N ALA A 86 1.15 12.11 3.05
CA ALA A 86 2.03 13.23 2.73
C ALA A 86 2.54 13.20 1.29
N VAL A 87 2.84 12.01 0.74
CA VAL A 87 3.36 11.88 -0.64
C VAL A 87 2.29 11.95 -1.72
N ASP A 88 1.02 11.65 -1.37
CA ASP A 88 -0.11 11.76 -2.30
C ASP A 88 -1.33 12.45 -1.67
N PRO A 89 -1.19 13.73 -1.27
CA PRO A 89 -2.25 14.46 -0.58
C PRO A 89 -3.48 14.63 -1.47
N LEU A 90 -3.30 14.86 -2.76
CA LEU A 90 -4.39 15.16 -3.69
C LEU A 90 -5.31 13.94 -3.94
N ARG A 91 -4.78 12.72 -3.96
CA ARG A 91 -5.63 11.52 -4.08
C ARG A 91 -6.13 11.03 -2.74
N SER A 92 -5.30 11.11 -1.70
CA SER A 92 -5.71 10.69 -0.37
C SER A 92 -6.82 11.59 0.19
N LEU A 93 -6.86 12.88 -0.18
CA LEU A 93 -7.94 13.80 0.17
C LEU A 93 -9.19 13.66 -0.72
N GLY A 94 -9.02 13.25 -1.99
CA GLY A 94 -10.12 13.06 -2.93
C GLY A 94 -10.88 11.72 -2.80
N ARG A 95 -10.33 10.76 -2.05
CA ARG A 95 -10.99 9.48 -1.74
C ARG A 95 -11.66 9.52 -0.36
N PRO A 96 -12.81 8.84 -0.19
CA PRO A 96 -13.41 8.64 1.13
C PRO A 96 -12.40 7.98 2.07
N ARG A 97 -12.20 8.57 3.24
CA ARG A 97 -11.25 8.06 4.26
C ARG A 97 -11.60 6.63 4.66
N ILE A 98 -12.89 6.30 4.68
CA ILE A 98 -13.39 4.97 5.01
C ILE A 98 -12.81 3.88 4.10
N LEU A 99 -12.54 4.14 2.81
CA LEU A 99 -11.90 3.14 1.94
C LEU A 99 -10.47 2.80 2.39
N LEU A 100 -9.70 3.81 2.80
CA LEU A 100 -8.33 3.60 3.27
C LEU A 100 -8.33 2.91 4.64
N VAL A 101 -9.27 3.26 5.52
CA VAL A 101 -9.44 2.58 6.82
C VAL A 101 -9.83 1.12 6.62
N THR A 102 -10.77 0.84 5.72
CA THR A 102 -11.14 -0.54 5.38
C THR A 102 -9.98 -1.30 4.74
N ALA A 103 -9.14 -0.64 3.94
CA ALA A 103 -7.93 -1.25 3.40
C ALA A 103 -6.96 -1.67 4.51
N VAL A 104 -6.68 -0.78 5.45
CA VAL A 104 -5.83 -1.07 6.62
C VAL A 104 -6.45 -2.19 7.47
N ALA A 105 -7.76 -2.15 7.70
CA ALA A 105 -8.46 -3.18 8.49
C ALA A 105 -8.49 -4.55 7.80
N TRP A 106 -8.65 -4.59 6.46
CA TRP A 106 -8.56 -5.81 5.68
C TRP A 106 -7.16 -6.42 5.80
N GLY A 107 -6.13 -5.60 5.62
CA GLY A 107 -4.73 -6.01 5.74
C GLY A 107 -4.38 -6.51 7.14
N GLY A 108 -4.74 -5.75 8.18
CA GLY A 108 -4.37 -6.10 9.56
C GLY A 108 -5.22 -7.21 10.18
N GLY A 109 -6.48 -7.36 9.75
CA GLY A 109 -7.38 -8.38 10.26
C GLY A 109 -7.39 -9.64 9.40
N LEU A 110 -8.15 -9.59 8.31
CA LEU A 110 -8.43 -10.77 7.49
C LEU A 110 -7.18 -11.34 6.83
N CYS A 111 -6.31 -10.49 6.26
CA CYS A 111 -5.08 -10.99 5.63
C CYS A 111 -4.18 -11.68 6.65
N VAL A 112 -3.87 -11.06 7.80
CA VAL A 112 -3.01 -11.70 8.81
C VAL A 112 -3.61 -13.01 9.32
N PHE A 113 -4.93 -13.03 9.60
CA PHE A 113 -5.60 -14.26 10.04
C PHE A 113 -5.51 -15.37 8.99
N LEU A 114 -5.97 -15.08 7.77
CA LEU A 114 -6.10 -16.10 6.73
C LEU A 114 -4.72 -16.59 6.27
N SER A 115 -3.73 -15.70 6.20
CA SER A 115 -2.37 -16.07 5.85
C SER A 115 -1.71 -16.93 6.93
N GLY A 116 -1.78 -16.52 8.20
CA GLY A 116 -1.26 -17.34 9.29
C GLY A 116 -1.92 -18.71 9.33
N PHE A 117 -3.25 -18.76 9.29
CA PHE A 117 -4.00 -20.02 9.30
C PHE A 117 -3.65 -20.92 8.11
N LEU A 118 -3.71 -20.41 6.88
CA LEU A 118 -3.47 -21.23 5.69
C LEU A 118 -2.02 -21.70 5.59
N ASN A 119 -1.04 -20.86 5.93
CA ASN A 119 0.37 -21.25 5.91
C ASN A 119 0.62 -22.39 6.90
N GLU A 120 0.08 -22.31 8.12
CA GLU A 120 0.19 -23.41 9.09
C GLU A 120 -0.47 -24.71 8.60
N GLN A 121 -1.62 -24.64 7.93
CA GLN A 121 -2.26 -25.83 7.36
C GLN A 121 -1.41 -26.41 6.22
N ILE A 122 -0.83 -25.56 5.38
CA ILE A 122 0.05 -25.97 4.28
C ILE A 122 1.30 -26.63 4.85
N ASP A 123 1.90 -26.08 5.89
CA ASP A 123 3.08 -26.65 6.56
C ASP A 123 2.75 -27.99 7.23
N ALA A 124 1.59 -28.10 7.89
CA ALA A 124 1.14 -29.35 8.49
C ALA A 124 0.93 -30.46 7.45
N VAL A 125 0.40 -30.13 6.27
CA VAL A 125 0.28 -31.05 5.15
C VAL A 125 1.66 -31.38 4.58
N GLY A 126 2.52 -30.38 4.38
CA GLY A 126 3.89 -30.54 3.92
C GLY A 126 4.69 -31.49 4.80
N ALA A 127 4.61 -31.33 6.12
CA ALA A 127 5.26 -32.22 7.09
C ALA A 127 4.80 -33.68 6.95
N LYS A 128 3.49 -33.92 6.78
CA LYS A 128 2.95 -35.27 6.55
C LYS A 128 3.40 -35.89 5.23
N LEU A 129 3.72 -35.07 4.24
CA LEU A 129 4.20 -35.49 2.92
C LEU A 129 5.73 -35.56 2.82
N GLY A 130 6.47 -35.21 3.89
CA GLY A 130 7.94 -35.13 3.86
C GLY A 130 8.48 -33.94 3.05
N LEU A 131 7.67 -32.89 2.88
CA LEU A 131 7.97 -31.68 2.11
C LEU A 131 8.22 -30.44 2.99
N SER A 132 8.55 -30.63 4.28
CA SER A 132 8.54 -29.59 5.33
C SER A 132 9.44 -28.37 5.06
N SER A 133 10.39 -28.45 4.13
CA SER A 133 11.26 -27.34 3.70
C SER A 133 11.01 -26.87 2.26
N GLY A 134 10.04 -27.46 1.55
CA GLY A 134 9.81 -27.28 0.11
C GLY A 134 8.67 -26.33 -0.27
N LEU A 135 7.87 -25.87 0.69
CA LEU A 135 6.72 -24.99 0.45
C LEU A 135 7.08 -23.51 0.60
N ILE A 136 8.31 -23.12 0.26
CA ILE A 136 8.81 -21.73 0.36
C ILE A 136 7.91 -20.74 -0.40
N LEU A 137 7.18 -21.22 -1.42
CA LEU A 137 6.21 -20.41 -2.18
C LEU A 137 4.86 -20.20 -1.48
N SER A 138 4.52 -20.99 -0.45
CA SER A 138 3.21 -20.94 0.19
C SER A 138 2.94 -19.56 0.80
N ALA A 139 3.88 -19.08 1.63
CA ALA A 139 3.73 -17.80 2.33
C ALA A 139 3.58 -16.63 1.34
N PRO A 140 4.47 -16.43 0.35
CA PRO A 140 4.31 -15.36 -0.63
C PRO A 140 3.01 -15.44 -1.43
N LEU A 141 2.59 -16.63 -1.84
CA LEU A 141 1.37 -16.81 -2.64
C LEU A 141 0.11 -16.53 -1.83
N VAL A 142 0.02 -17.08 -0.61
CA VAL A 142 -1.13 -16.92 0.26
C VAL A 142 -1.23 -15.46 0.72
N GLU A 143 -0.14 -14.90 1.22
CA GLU A 143 -0.11 -13.55 1.75
C GLU A 143 -0.43 -12.48 0.72
N GLU A 144 0.31 -12.48 -0.39
CA GLU A 144 0.14 -11.47 -1.43
C GLU A 144 -1.17 -11.69 -2.19
N GLY A 145 -1.63 -12.94 -2.30
CA GLY A 145 -2.93 -13.29 -2.87
C GLY A 145 -4.09 -12.68 -2.07
N VAL A 146 -4.15 -12.89 -0.75
CA VAL A 146 -5.25 -12.37 0.08
C VAL A 146 -5.21 -10.84 0.17
N LYS A 147 -4.00 -10.23 0.18
CA LYS A 147 -3.85 -8.76 0.08
C LYS A 147 -4.42 -8.24 -1.24
N LEU A 148 -4.09 -8.88 -2.36
CA LEU A 148 -4.56 -8.50 -3.69
C LEU A 148 -6.08 -8.64 -3.83
N LEU A 149 -6.70 -9.66 -3.23
CA LEU A 149 -8.16 -9.81 -3.17
C LEU A 149 -8.81 -8.63 -2.45
N GLY A 150 -8.20 -8.13 -1.38
CA GLY A 150 -8.63 -6.91 -0.71
C GLY A 150 -8.59 -5.69 -1.63
N VAL A 151 -7.48 -5.51 -2.35
CA VAL A 151 -7.34 -4.43 -3.34
C VAL A 151 -8.39 -4.55 -4.45
N LEU A 152 -8.66 -5.76 -4.94
CA LEU A 152 -9.71 -6.00 -5.94
C LEU A 152 -11.09 -5.60 -5.41
N ALA A 153 -11.45 -6.02 -4.20
CA ALA A 153 -12.72 -5.67 -3.58
C ALA A 153 -12.84 -4.15 -3.37
N LEU A 154 -11.77 -3.50 -2.91
CA LEU A 154 -11.68 -2.05 -2.73
C LEU A 154 -11.78 -1.30 -4.06
N ILE A 155 -11.18 -1.80 -5.14
CA ILE A 155 -11.35 -1.24 -6.50
C ILE A 155 -12.79 -1.43 -6.98
N GLY A 156 -13.41 -2.57 -6.70
CA GLY A 156 -14.80 -2.86 -7.08
C GLY A 156 -15.80 -1.89 -6.43
N VAL A 157 -15.74 -1.76 -5.10
CA VAL A 157 -16.53 -0.75 -4.35
C VAL A 157 -16.11 0.66 -4.74
N GLY A 158 -14.80 0.83 -4.92
CA GLY A 158 -14.12 2.09 -5.13
C GLY A 158 -14.04 2.56 -6.57
N ARG A 159 -14.75 1.91 -7.51
CA ARG A 159 -14.42 2.01 -8.94
C ARG A 159 -14.41 3.46 -9.43
N ARG A 160 -15.38 4.28 -9.03
CA ARG A 160 -15.47 5.71 -9.43
C ARG A 160 -14.23 6.55 -9.07
N TRP A 161 -13.42 6.10 -8.11
CA TRP A 161 -12.19 6.79 -7.70
C TRP A 161 -10.92 6.23 -8.36
N LEU A 162 -11.03 5.14 -9.13
CA LEU A 162 -9.94 4.58 -9.94
C LEU A 162 -9.83 5.34 -11.27
N ARG A 163 -8.81 6.19 -11.38
CA ARG A 163 -8.53 7.06 -12.53
C ARG A 163 -7.27 6.64 -13.28
N ASP A 164 -6.26 6.19 -12.55
CA ASP A 164 -5.02 5.66 -13.09
C ASP A 164 -4.40 4.60 -12.16
N PRO A 165 -3.39 3.83 -12.61
CA PRO A 165 -2.84 2.71 -11.84
C PRO A 165 -2.29 3.07 -10.45
N ILE A 166 -1.91 4.33 -10.22
CA ILE A 166 -1.47 4.79 -8.90
C ILE A 166 -2.60 4.72 -7.88
N ASP A 167 -3.87 4.78 -8.31
CA ASP A 167 -4.98 4.60 -7.39
C ASP A 167 -4.99 3.20 -6.78
N GLY A 168 -4.66 2.16 -7.56
CA GLY A 168 -4.46 0.81 -7.06
C GLY A 168 -3.22 0.67 -6.18
N LEU A 169 -2.13 1.37 -6.51
CA LEU A 169 -0.92 1.41 -5.69
C LEU A 169 -1.22 1.90 -4.27
N VAL A 170 -1.94 3.03 -4.14
CA VAL A 170 -2.25 3.61 -2.83
C VAL A 170 -3.17 2.69 -2.00
N LEU A 171 -4.13 2.02 -2.65
CA LEU A 171 -4.97 1.03 -1.96
C LEU A 171 -4.14 -0.17 -1.49
N GLY A 172 -3.24 -0.67 -2.36
CA GLY A 172 -2.30 -1.74 -2.03
C GLY A 172 -1.40 -1.39 -0.86
N VAL A 173 -0.76 -0.21 -0.88
CA VAL A 173 0.07 0.27 0.23
C VAL A 173 -0.75 0.35 1.52
N ALA A 174 -1.99 0.84 1.50
CA ALA A 174 -2.83 0.88 2.69
C ALA A 174 -3.16 -0.52 3.25
N VAL A 175 -3.45 -1.50 2.38
CA VAL A 175 -3.61 -2.92 2.79
C VAL A 175 -2.31 -3.45 3.40
N GLY A 176 -1.18 -3.23 2.73
CA GLY A 176 0.12 -3.71 3.20
C GLY A 176 0.60 -3.05 4.50
N ILE A 177 0.23 -1.79 4.77
CA ILE A 177 0.49 -1.14 6.07
C ILE A 177 -0.27 -1.86 7.18
N GLY A 178 -1.55 -2.16 6.97
CA GLY A 178 -2.35 -2.91 7.94
C GLY A 178 -1.75 -4.28 8.22
N PHE A 179 -1.41 -5.02 7.17
CA PHE A 179 -0.79 -6.34 7.29
C PHE A 179 0.53 -6.27 8.06
N LEU A 180 1.47 -5.44 7.62
CA LEU A 180 2.79 -5.26 8.25
C LEU A 180 2.66 -4.93 9.75
N THR A 181 1.75 -4.02 10.09
CA THR A 181 1.53 -3.58 11.48
C THR A 181 1.18 -4.77 12.37
N VAL A 182 0.21 -5.57 11.97
CA VAL A 182 -0.35 -6.62 12.83
C VAL A 182 0.48 -7.91 12.75
N GLU A 183 1.08 -8.17 11.60
CA GLU A 183 2.02 -9.28 11.44
C GLU A 183 3.26 -9.09 12.32
N ASN A 184 3.85 -7.91 12.38
CA ASN A 184 5.02 -7.69 13.24
C ASN A 184 4.70 -7.87 14.74
N VAL A 185 3.47 -7.57 15.18
CA VAL A 185 3.02 -7.89 16.55
C VAL A 185 3.02 -9.40 16.79
N THR A 186 2.56 -10.16 15.80
CA THR A 186 2.60 -11.63 15.83
C THR A 186 4.01 -12.15 16.01
N TYR A 187 4.96 -11.64 15.22
CA TYR A 187 6.35 -12.08 15.29
C TYR A 187 7.00 -11.72 16.63
N ALA A 188 6.72 -10.56 17.18
CA ALA A 188 7.21 -10.18 18.51
C ALA A 188 6.66 -11.12 19.61
N LEU A 189 5.39 -11.49 19.52
CA LEU A 189 4.74 -12.44 20.44
C LEU A 189 5.30 -13.86 20.31
N ASN A 190 5.51 -14.34 19.09
CA ASN A 190 6.09 -15.65 18.88
C ASN A 190 7.53 -15.69 19.39
N ALA A 191 8.31 -14.62 19.14
CA ALA A 191 9.67 -14.48 19.65
C ALA A 191 9.72 -14.50 21.19
N SER A 192 8.76 -13.86 21.88
CA SER A 192 8.74 -13.92 23.35
C SER A 192 8.45 -15.31 23.88
N ILE A 193 7.50 -16.04 23.29
CA ILE A 193 7.19 -17.42 23.67
C ILE A 193 8.39 -18.35 23.44
N SER A 194 9.02 -18.24 22.27
CA SER A 194 10.23 -19.00 21.96
C SER A 194 11.38 -18.67 22.91
N ALA A 195 11.53 -17.40 23.31
CA ALA A 195 12.56 -16.98 24.25
C ALA A 195 12.37 -17.59 25.64
N VAL A 196 11.12 -17.61 26.14
CA VAL A 196 10.77 -18.27 27.41
C VAL A 196 11.10 -19.76 27.35
N ALA A 197 10.74 -20.44 26.26
CA ALA A 197 11.00 -21.87 26.09
C ALA A 197 12.49 -22.20 25.96
N ALA A 198 13.29 -21.30 25.41
CA ALA A 198 14.73 -21.46 25.22
C ALA A 198 15.58 -20.89 26.37
N GLU A 199 14.95 -20.39 27.44
CA GLU A 199 15.62 -19.77 28.60
C GLU A 199 16.54 -18.58 28.22
N VAL A 200 16.21 -17.86 27.14
CA VAL A 200 16.92 -16.65 26.71
C VAL A 200 16.15 -15.38 27.10
N PRO A 201 16.83 -14.22 27.23
CA PRO A 201 16.14 -12.98 27.61
C PRO A 201 15.04 -12.58 26.62
N VAL A 202 13.79 -12.53 27.08
CA VAL A 202 12.62 -12.17 26.25
C VAL A 202 12.81 -10.82 25.56
N TRP A 203 13.37 -9.83 26.26
CA TRP A 203 13.56 -8.50 25.70
C TRP A 203 14.52 -8.52 24.50
N GLU A 204 15.51 -9.42 24.48
CA GLU A 204 16.49 -9.54 23.39
C GLU A 204 15.80 -10.08 22.13
N ALA A 205 15.09 -11.20 22.24
CA ALA A 205 14.35 -11.81 21.13
C ALA A 205 13.25 -10.90 20.57
N VAL A 206 12.52 -10.20 21.45
CA VAL A 206 11.50 -9.23 21.03
C VAL A 206 12.15 -8.02 20.34
N THR A 207 13.27 -7.52 20.86
CA THR A 207 13.98 -6.39 20.26
C THR A 207 14.55 -6.76 18.89
N GLU A 208 15.16 -7.94 18.75
CA GLU A 208 15.65 -8.45 17.47
C GLU A 208 14.51 -8.54 16.46
N SER A 209 13.39 -9.15 16.83
CA SER A 209 12.18 -9.24 16.00
C SER A 209 11.68 -7.85 15.57
N LEU A 210 11.58 -6.90 16.50
CA LEU A 210 11.11 -5.54 16.21
C LEU A 210 12.12 -4.74 15.36
N VAL A 211 13.42 -4.90 15.55
CA VAL A 211 14.46 -4.18 14.79
C VAL A 211 14.57 -4.75 13.38
N VAL A 212 14.67 -6.07 13.24
CA VAL A 212 14.76 -6.72 11.93
C VAL A 212 13.48 -6.46 11.14
N ARG A 213 12.31 -6.74 11.70
CA ARG A 213 11.05 -6.59 10.94
C ARG A 213 10.58 -5.14 10.85
N GLY A 214 10.87 -4.31 11.85
CA GLY A 214 10.45 -2.91 11.89
C GLY A 214 11.38 -1.97 11.12
N ALA A 215 12.70 -2.13 11.20
CA ALA A 215 13.65 -1.26 10.51
C ALA A 215 14.12 -1.82 9.16
N LEU A 216 14.43 -3.12 9.08
CA LEU A 216 14.92 -3.74 7.84
C LEU A 216 13.77 -4.19 6.93
N GLY A 217 12.65 -4.60 7.52
CA GLY A 217 11.40 -4.93 6.81
C GLY A 217 10.50 -3.74 6.55
N VAL A 218 10.95 -2.51 6.86
CA VAL A 218 10.08 -1.33 6.83
C VAL A 218 9.50 -1.14 5.43
N GLY A 219 8.18 -1.29 5.33
CA GLY A 219 7.47 -1.12 4.07
C GLY A 219 7.60 -2.27 3.06
N SER A 220 8.06 -3.47 3.43
CA SER A 220 8.08 -4.65 2.54
C SER A 220 6.66 -4.98 2.03
N HIS A 221 5.77 -5.46 2.89
CA HIS A 221 4.38 -5.79 2.52
C HIS A 221 3.60 -4.59 2.00
N SER A 222 3.94 -3.37 2.47
CA SER A 222 3.35 -2.13 1.95
C SER A 222 3.75 -1.91 0.48
N LEU A 223 5.03 -2.09 0.15
CA LEU A 223 5.56 -2.00 -1.21
C LEU A 223 5.00 -3.12 -2.09
N TYR A 224 5.01 -4.36 -1.60
CA TYR A 224 4.55 -5.54 -2.33
C TYR A 224 3.08 -5.41 -2.72
N ALA A 225 2.21 -5.16 -1.73
CA ALA A 225 0.79 -4.94 -1.98
C ALA A 225 0.56 -3.71 -2.87
N GLY A 226 1.38 -2.66 -2.74
CA GLY A 226 1.36 -1.49 -3.61
C GLY A 226 1.66 -1.82 -5.09
N ILE A 227 2.71 -2.60 -5.35
CA ILE A 227 3.08 -3.04 -6.72
C ILE A 227 1.97 -3.95 -7.29
N ALA A 228 1.49 -4.92 -6.52
CA ALA A 228 0.40 -5.80 -6.95
C ALA A 228 -0.88 -5.00 -7.26
N GLY A 229 -1.22 -4.05 -6.39
CA GLY A 229 -2.36 -3.14 -6.57
C GLY A 229 -2.22 -2.22 -7.79
N PHE A 230 -1.02 -1.72 -8.07
CA PHE A 230 -0.73 -0.97 -9.30
C PHE A 230 -1.00 -1.82 -10.55
N GLY A 231 -0.46 -3.04 -10.57
CA GLY A 231 -0.66 -3.98 -11.67
C GLY A 231 -2.13 -4.28 -11.91
N LEU A 232 -2.88 -4.53 -10.83
CA LEU A 232 -4.31 -4.81 -10.90
C LEU A 232 -5.10 -3.61 -11.43
N ALA A 233 -4.84 -2.41 -10.93
CA ALA A 233 -5.48 -1.20 -11.44
C ALA A 233 -5.13 -0.94 -12.91
N ALA A 234 -3.88 -1.19 -13.32
CA ALA A 234 -3.45 -1.10 -14.71
C ALA A 234 -4.22 -2.08 -15.61
N LEU A 235 -4.44 -3.31 -15.15
CA LEU A 235 -5.24 -4.30 -15.86
C LEU A 235 -6.69 -3.82 -16.03
N VAL A 236 -7.36 -3.41 -14.94
CA VAL A 236 -8.75 -2.94 -14.96
C VAL A 236 -8.91 -1.78 -15.95
N ILE A 237 -8.04 -0.77 -15.88
CA ILE A 237 -8.09 0.40 -16.76
C ILE A 237 -7.76 0.04 -18.21
N ALA A 238 -6.79 -0.85 -18.43
CA ALA A 238 -6.43 -1.26 -19.79
C ALA A 238 -7.55 -2.06 -20.45
N HIS A 239 -8.24 -2.92 -19.70
CA HIS A 239 -9.38 -3.71 -20.17
C HIS A 239 -10.49 -2.81 -20.72
N GLU A 240 -10.93 -1.82 -19.95
CA GLU A 240 -11.97 -0.87 -20.34
C GLU A 240 -11.60 -0.01 -21.55
N ARG A 241 -10.30 0.15 -21.81
CA ARG A 241 -9.76 0.90 -22.95
C ARG A 241 -9.41 0.02 -24.14
N GLY A 242 -9.89 -1.23 -24.18
CA GLY A 242 -9.64 -2.18 -25.27
C GLY A 242 -8.18 -2.64 -25.39
N ARG A 243 -7.38 -2.51 -24.32
CA ARG A 243 -5.94 -2.80 -24.28
C ARG A 243 -5.58 -3.91 -23.29
N THR A 244 -6.48 -4.88 -23.13
CA THR A 244 -6.37 -5.96 -22.14
C THR A 244 -5.01 -6.66 -22.16
N GLY A 245 -4.44 -6.97 -23.34
CA GLY A 245 -3.13 -7.64 -23.43
C GLY A 245 -1.99 -6.87 -22.75
N ARG A 246 -1.94 -5.54 -22.93
CA ARG A 246 -0.95 -4.69 -22.22
C ARG A 246 -1.23 -4.64 -20.72
N GLY A 247 -2.50 -4.63 -20.33
CA GLY A 247 -2.92 -4.70 -18.93
C GLY A 247 -2.45 -5.99 -18.25
N VAL A 248 -2.65 -7.13 -18.91
CA VAL A 248 -2.24 -8.47 -18.44
C VAL A 248 -0.72 -8.51 -18.27
N LEU A 249 0.05 -8.01 -19.24
CA LEU A 249 1.52 -7.99 -19.12
C LEU A 249 1.99 -7.20 -17.89
N VAL A 250 1.43 -6.00 -17.66
CA VAL A 250 1.80 -5.18 -16.50
C VAL A 250 1.39 -5.86 -15.19
N PHE A 251 0.21 -6.49 -15.15
CA PHE A 251 -0.26 -7.22 -13.98
C PHE A 251 0.63 -8.42 -13.66
N LEU A 252 0.94 -9.27 -14.65
CA LEU A 252 1.82 -10.42 -14.47
C LEU A 252 3.23 -10.01 -14.06
N ALA A 253 3.79 -8.96 -14.68
CA ALA A 253 5.09 -8.43 -14.27
C ALA A 253 5.08 -7.94 -12.82
N SER A 254 3.98 -7.32 -12.37
CA SER A 254 3.81 -6.89 -10.98
C SER A 254 3.74 -8.09 -10.02
N LEU A 255 3.00 -9.14 -10.37
CA LEU A 255 2.92 -10.37 -9.56
C LEU A 255 4.28 -11.05 -9.43
N VAL A 256 4.99 -11.24 -10.55
CA VAL A 256 6.33 -11.86 -10.54
C VAL A 256 7.29 -11.04 -9.69
N THR A 257 7.27 -9.71 -9.81
CA THR A 257 8.12 -8.82 -9.01
C THR A 257 7.84 -8.97 -7.51
N VAL A 258 6.56 -8.99 -7.14
CA VAL A 258 6.14 -9.11 -5.73
C VAL A 258 6.50 -10.46 -5.15
N LEU A 259 6.21 -11.54 -5.85
CA LEU A 259 6.53 -12.89 -5.39
C LEU A 259 8.04 -13.08 -5.25
N ALA A 260 8.82 -12.61 -6.23
CA ALA A 260 10.28 -12.69 -6.16
C ALA A 260 10.84 -11.88 -4.98
N ALA A 261 10.33 -10.67 -4.74
CA ALA A 261 10.79 -9.83 -3.64
C ALA A 261 10.41 -10.41 -2.27
N HIS A 262 9.22 -11.00 -2.15
CA HIS A 262 8.76 -11.65 -0.92
C HIS A 262 9.53 -12.95 -0.66
N LEU A 263 9.73 -13.80 -1.67
CA LEU A 263 10.58 -14.99 -1.54
C LEU A 263 12.01 -14.66 -1.09
N LEU A 264 12.55 -13.55 -1.60
CA LEU A 264 13.88 -13.09 -1.20
C LEU A 264 13.92 -12.60 0.24
N TRP A 265 12.80 -12.05 0.75
CA TRP A 265 12.63 -11.66 2.14
C TRP A 265 12.51 -12.89 3.07
N ASP A 266 11.75 -13.91 2.64
CA ASP A 266 11.50 -15.13 3.43
C ASP A 266 12.67 -16.12 3.41
N ALA A 267 13.51 -16.07 2.38
CA ALA A 267 14.76 -16.81 2.40
C ALA A 267 15.54 -16.38 3.66
N GLU A 268 15.70 -17.28 4.62
CA GLU A 268 16.42 -16.99 5.86
C GLU A 268 17.88 -16.69 5.54
N TRP A 269 18.33 -15.46 5.82
CA TRP A 269 19.75 -15.14 5.78
C TRP A 269 20.12 -14.67 7.20
N GLY A 270 21.05 -15.36 7.88
CA GLY A 270 21.47 -14.99 9.25
C GLY A 270 22.29 -13.69 9.25
N LEU A 271 22.15 -12.83 10.27
CA LEU A 271 22.65 -11.42 10.35
C LEU A 271 24.12 -11.19 9.92
N ALA A 272 24.96 -12.23 9.91
CA ALA A 272 26.34 -12.19 9.42
C ALA A 272 26.51 -12.27 7.88
N SER A 273 25.44 -12.56 7.12
CA SER A 273 25.51 -12.74 5.66
C SER A 273 25.33 -11.43 4.91
N PRO A 274 26.19 -11.10 3.92
CA PRO A 274 25.98 -9.99 2.99
C PRO A 274 24.65 -10.05 2.22
N ALA A 275 24.02 -11.22 2.15
CA ALA A 275 22.71 -11.35 1.53
C ALA A 275 21.58 -10.66 2.33
N ASN A 276 21.78 -10.39 3.63
CA ASN A 276 20.79 -9.69 4.46
C ASN A 276 20.57 -8.22 4.15
N VAL A 277 21.55 -7.57 3.54
CA VAL A 277 21.38 -6.16 3.15
C VAL A 277 20.60 -6.02 1.85
N ILE A 278 20.43 -7.11 1.08
CA ILE A 278 19.81 -7.10 -0.24
C ILE A 278 18.29 -6.88 -0.15
N PRO A 279 17.49 -7.66 0.63
CA PRO A 279 16.05 -7.41 0.73
C PRO A 279 15.72 -6.00 1.24
N PRO A 280 16.32 -5.50 2.34
CA PRO A 280 16.08 -4.14 2.82
C PRO A 280 16.48 -3.06 1.81
N ALA A 281 17.58 -3.24 1.07
CA ALA A 281 18.01 -2.30 0.03
C ALA A 281 17.03 -2.26 -1.15
N ILE A 282 16.51 -3.41 -1.59
CA ILE A 282 15.48 -3.48 -2.63
C ILE A 282 14.20 -2.79 -2.18
N ILE A 283 13.76 -3.04 -0.94
CA ILE A 283 12.59 -2.40 -0.36
C ILE A 283 12.79 -0.88 -0.30
N ALA A 284 13.92 -0.42 0.23
CA ALA A 284 14.25 0.99 0.31
C ALA A 284 14.28 1.66 -1.07
N ALA A 285 14.92 1.02 -2.06
CA ALA A 285 14.96 1.50 -3.44
C ALA A 285 13.55 1.58 -4.05
N GLY A 286 12.72 0.55 -3.86
CA GLY A 286 11.33 0.52 -4.33
C GLY A 286 10.49 1.64 -3.72
N LEU A 287 10.60 1.86 -2.41
CA LEU A 287 9.91 2.94 -1.70
C LEU A 287 10.37 4.32 -2.20
N VAL A 288 11.67 4.51 -2.43
CA VAL A 288 12.21 5.75 -3.01
C VAL A 288 11.67 6.00 -4.42
N VAL A 289 11.63 4.97 -5.27
CA VAL A 289 11.08 5.09 -6.62
C VAL A 289 9.59 5.44 -6.58
N ILE A 290 8.81 4.77 -5.73
CA ILE A 290 7.38 5.09 -5.56
C ILE A 290 7.22 6.54 -5.09
N ALA A 291 7.95 6.95 -4.05
CA ALA A 291 7.89 8.30 -3.53
C ALA A 291 8.26 9.34 -4.59
N ALA A 292 9.31 9.09 -5.38
CA ALA A 292 9.74 9.96 -6.47
C ALA A 292 8.68 10.06 -7.57
N VAL A 293 8.07 8.94 -7.99
CA VAL A 293 7.00 8.91 -8.99
C VAL A 293 5.76 9.66 -8.48
N LEU A 294 5.35 9.43 -7.23
CA LEU A 294 4.22 10.12 -6.60
C LEU A 294 4.47 11.63 -6.52
N LEU A 295 5.67 12.03 -6.07
CA LEU A 295 6.05 13.44 -5.94
C LEU A 295 6.15 14.14 -7.29
N ALA A 296 6.80 13.52 -8.28
CA ALA A 296 6.91 14.07 -9.63
C ALA A 296 5.53 14.30 -10.24
N ARG A 297 4.60 13.36 -10.02
CA ARG A 297 3.24 13.46 -10.54
C ARG A 297 2.38 14.46 -9.76
N ALA A 298 2.54 14.54 -8.45
CA ALA A 298 1.90 15.57 -7.63
C ALA A 298 2.32 16.96 -8.11
N ARG A 299 3.62 17.18 -8.33
CA ARG A 299 4.17 18.42 -8.90
C ARG A 299 3.62 18.72 -10.29
N HIS A 300 3.50 17.72 -11.16
CA HIS A 300 2.90 17.89 -12.49
C HIS A 300 1.45 18.38 -12.40
N ARG A 301 0.62 17.76 -11.55
CA ARG A 301 -0.78 18.14 -11.38
C ARG A 301 -0.95 19.53 -10.77
N VAL A 302 -0.12 19.91 -9.80
CA VAL A 302 -0.14 21.27 -9.22
C VAL A 302 0.21 22.32 -10.28
N ARG A 303 1.14 22.01 -11.19
CA ARG A 303 1.47 22.86 -12.34
C ARG A 303 0.32 22.96 -13.34
N GLU A 304 -0.32 21.84 -13.69
CA GLU A 304 -1.49 21.84 -14.59
C GLU A 304 -2.68 22.61 -14.02
N GLN A 305 -2.86 22.62 -12.69
CA GLN A 305 -3.93 23.35 -12.01
C GLN A 305 -3.62 24.84 -11.78
N GLY A 306 -2.48 25.35 -12.28
CA GLY A 306 -2.12 26.76 -12.17
C GLY A 306 -1.81 27.24 -10.75
N LEU A 307 -1.56 26.32 -9.81
CA LEU A 307 -1.32 26.63 -8.38
C LEU A 307 0.13 26.99 -8.07
N VAL A 308 1.01 26.99 -9.09
CA VAL A 308 2.38 27.52 -8.97
C VAL A 308 2.35 28.92 -9.60
N PRO A 309 2.66 30.00 -8.86
CA PRO A 309 2.80 31.32 -9.48
C PRO A 309 3.87 31.21 -10.56
N GLU A 310 3.52 31.52 -11.81
CA GLU A 310 4.51 31.65 -12.87
C GLU A 310 5.58 32.63 -12.36
N LYS A 311 6.85 32.19 -12.36
CA LYS A 311 7.95 33.14 -12.19
C LYS A 311 7.72 34.25 -13.21
N PRO A 312 7.73 35.54 -12.83
CA PRO A 312 7.54 36.62 -13.77
C PRO A 312 8.58 36.43 -14.88
N ARG A 313 8.11 36.06 -16.09
CA ARG A 313 8.98 36.09 -17.25
C ARG A 313 9.42 37.53 -17.36
N ALA A 314 10.72 37.77 -17.28
CA ALA A 314 11.32 39.08 -17.43
C ALA A 314 11.00 39.61 -18.84
N ARG A 315 9.80 40.16 -19.01
CA ARG A 315 9.34 40.85 -20.22
C ARG A 315 9.40 42.34 -19.92
N ALA A 316 10.63 42.84 -19.77
CA ALA A 316 10.91 44.26 -19.62
C ALA A 316 12.31 44.58 -20.16
N ARG A 317 12.53 44.30 -21.44
CA ARG A 317 13.56 44.97 -22.28
C ARG A 317 13.05 45.06 -23.72
N ALA A 318 11.96 45.78 -23.91
CA ALA A 318 11.58 46.31 -25.22
C ALA A 318 10.63 47.48 -24.96
N GLY A 319 11.11 48.71 -25.18
CA GLY A 319 10.29 49.92 -25.14
C GLY A 319 10.74 50.95 -24.12
N ALA A 320 11.94 51.51 -24.30
CA ALA A 320 12.26 52.89 -23.90
C ALA A 320 13.63 53.30 -24.46
N SER A 321 13.66 53.72 -25.73
CA SER A 321 14.56 54.79 -26.16
C SER A 321 13.87 55.52 -27.32
N VAL A 322 12.96 56.40 -26.93
CA VAL A 322 12.41 57.46 -27.78
C VAL A 322 13.37 58.64 -27.65
N SER A 323 13.82 59.15 -28.81
CA SER A 323 14.34 60.49 -29.12
C SER A 323 15.04 61.29 -28.02
N GLU A 324 16.34 61.57 -28.24
CA GLU A 324 16.88 62.92 -28.44
C GLU A 324 17.94 62.86 -29.55
#